data_AF-A0A5D3D385-F1
#
_entry.id   AF-A0A5D3D385-F1
#
_cell.length_a   1.000
_cell.length_b   1.000
_cell.length_c   1.000
_cell.angle_alpha   90.00
_cell.angle_beta   90.00
_cell.angle_gamma   90.00
#
_symmetry.space_group_name_H-M   'P 1'
#
loop_
_entity.id
_entity.type
_entity.pdbx_description
1 polymer ?
#
loop_
_entity_poly.entity_id
_entity_poly.type
_entity_poly.pdbx_seq_one_letter_code
_entity_poly.pdbx_strand_id
1 'polypeptide(L)'
;MAFASGSVIRNATNLSNNLLRSFSTSIKSAHNNNHLQTHEYLEANSFIGSWQAPKDPKEAQARLARLRREYAKQVKQVRKNYIQEVELLRLEKEQKDEAKREALRVANEERKKLKAEAAKVRAEERKIADEEFRLTLMLILLLSCSCLNFAKCKWVLLIFLVSSLLTYSMLLLVRLCHFVPKGHNNVEELPKGRGSANGLSYYVEDLNL
;
A
#
# COMPACT_ATOMS: atom_id res chain seq x y z
N MET A 1 -16.53 65.14 -25.37
CA MET A 1 -16.13 63.90 -26.08
C MET A 1 -15.14 63.18 -25.17
N ALA A 2 -15.20 61.90 -24.83
CA ALA A 2 -15.97 60.77 -25.33
C ALA A 2 -16.26 59.80 -24.18
N PHE A 3 -17.39 59.11 -24.24
CA PHE A 3 -17.71 57.94 -23.44
C PHE A 3 -17.01 56.72 -24.06
N ALA A 4 -16.46 55.82 -23.23
CA ALA A 4 -16.12 54.47 -23.66
C ALA A 4 -16.44 53.46 -22.55
N SER A 5 -17.45 52.64 -22.84
CA SER A 5 -17.93 51.50 -22.06
C SER A 5 -17.16 50.22 -22.39
N GLY A 6 -17.28 49.20 -21.52
CA GLY A 6 -17.07 47.78 -21.87
C GLY A 6 -16.26 47.02 -20.82
N SER A 7 -16.82 46.51 -19.72
CA SER A 7 -17.74 45.35 -19.64
C SER A 7 -17.23 44.04 -20.28
N VAL A 8 -15.98 43.63 -20.03
CA VAL A 8 -15.53 42.27 -20.42
C VAL A 8 -14.76 41.49 -19.31
N ILE A 9 -14.38 42.12 -18.19
CA ILE A 9 -13.39 41.48 -17.27
C ILE A 9 -14.00 40.55 -16.19
N ARG A 10 -15.33 40.41 -16.07
CA ARG A 10 -15.93 39.73 -14.89
C ARG A 10 -16.14 38.22 -14.96
N ASN A 11 -15.88 37.55 -16.08
CA ASN A 11 -16.29 36.13 -16.22
C ASN A 11 -15.13 35.11 -16.17
N ALA A 12 -13.86 35.54 -16.09
CA ALA A 12 -12.72 34.61 -16.11
C ALA A 12 -12.28 34.09 -14.73
N THR A 13 -12.78 34.65 -13.62
CA THR A 13 -12.34 34.29 -12.26
C THR A 13 -13.26 33.31 -11.53
N ASN A 14 -14.39 32.92 -12.12
CA ASN A 14 -15.32 31.97 -11.49
C ASN A 14 -15.01 30.49 -11.80
N LEU A 15 -14.21 30.20 -12.83
CA LEU A 15 -13.90 28.81 -13.21
C LEU A 15 -12.69 28.24 -12.43
N SER A 16 -11.78 29.08 -11.94
CA SER A 16 -10.59 28.66 -11.19
C SER A 16 -10.84 28.33 -9.72
N ASN A 17 -11.96 28.77 -9.15
CA ASN A 17 -12.23 28.62 -7.71
C ASN A 17 -12.85 27.26 -7.35
N ASN A 18 -13.32 26.50 -8.33
CA ASN A 18 -13.96 25.19 -8.11
C ASN A 18 -13.01 23.99 -8.27
N LEU A 19 -11.78 24.20 -8.77
CA LEU A 19 -10.82 23.11 -9.02
C LEU A 19 -9.71 22.94 -7.97
N LEU A 20 -9.63 23.83 -6.97
CA LEU A 20 -8.59 23.77 -5.92
C LEU A 20 -9.11 23.34 -4.54
N ARG A 21 -10.39 22.96 -4.42
CA ARG A 21 -11.02 22.65 -3.14
C ARG A 21 -11.46 21.20 -3.04
N SER A 22 -10.53 20.25 -3.14
CA SER A 22 -10.82 18.84 -2.86
C SER A 22 -9.58 18.03 -2.50
N PHE A 23 -8.87 18.43 -1.44
CA PHE A 23 -8.07 17.51 -0.60
C PHE A 23 -8.06 18.04 0.83
N SER A 24 -9.18 17.89 1.54
CA SER A 24 -9.20 18.00 3.00
C SER A 24 -9.70 16.67 3.53
N THR A 25 -8.76 15.79 3.83
CA THR A 25 -8.99 14.62 4.67
C THR A 25 -9.55 15.10 6.00
N SER A 26 -10.85 14.88 6.20
CA SER A 26 -11.51 15.02 7.49
C SER A 26 -10.96 13.93 8.43
N ILE A 27 -9.76 14.14 8.95
CA ILE A 27 -9.37 13.54 10.22
C ILE A 27 -10.09 14.39 11.25
N LYS A 28 -11.10 13.81 11.89
CA LYS A 28 -11.78 14.40 13.04
C LYS A 28 -10.71 14.77 14.06
N SER A 29 -10.28 16.02 14.04
CA SER A 29 -9.49 16.62 15.10
C SER A 29 -10.37 16.57 16.34
N ALA A 30 -10.17 15.56 17.17
CA ALA A 30 -10.73 15.48 18.52
C ALA A 30 -10.01 16.46 19.47
N HIS A 31 -9.49 17.57 18.94
CA HIS A 31 -9.05 18.70 19.74
C HIS A 31 -10.27 19.61 19.95
N ASN A 32 -11.18 19.17 20.81
CA ASN A 32 -12.17 20.07 21.38
C ASN A 32 -11.39 21.14 22.17
N ASN A 33 -11.18 22.30 21.55
CA ASN A 33 -10.73 23.49 22.25
C ASN A 33 -11.84 23.88 23.25
N ASN A 34 -11.81 23.32 24.47
CA ASN A 34 -12.68 23.72 25.58
C ASN A 34 -12.30 25.12 26.12
N HIS A 35 -11.91 26.05 25.25
CA HIS A 35 -11.64 27.44 25.62
C HIS A 35 -12.85 28.09 26.28
N LEU A 36 -14.08 27.66 25.94
CA LEU A 36 -15.31 28.21 26.51
C LEU A 36 -15.54 27.81 27.98
N GLN A 37 -14.83 26.80 28.51
CA GLN A 37 -15.09 26.26 29.86
C GLN A 37 -14.00 26.61 30.89
N THR A 38 -12.86 27.17 30.47
CA THR A 38 -11.72 27.42 31.37
C THR A 38 -11.72 28.81 32.02
N HIS A 39 -12.58 29.72 31.57
CA HIS A 39 -12.61 31.08 32.09
C HIS A 39 -13.82 31.28 33.00
N GLU A 40 -13.55 31.27 34.31
CA GLU A 40 -14.48 31.78 35.31
C GLU A 40 -14.50 33.31 35.18
N TYR A 41 -15.66 33.86 34.82
CA TYR A 41 -15.83 35.31 34.77
C TYR A 41 -15.81 35.84 36.20
N LEU A 42 -15.03 36.90 36.41
CA LEU A 42 -15.10 37.64 37.67
C LEU A 42 -16.51 38.18 37.88
N GLU A 43 -16.93 38.22 39.15
CA GLU A 43 -18.21 38.80 39.55
C GLU A 43 -18.33 40.25 39.06
N ALA A 44 -19.54 40.65 38.69
CA ALA A 44 -19.81 41.98 38.17
C ALA A 44 -19.32 43.06 39.16
N ASN A 45 -18.50 43.98 38.67
CA ASN A 45 -17.93 45.03 39.51
C ASN A 45 -19.02 46.04 39.90
N SER A 46 -19.33 46.12 41.20
CA SER A 46 -20.31 47.05 41.78
C SER A 46 -19.95 48.54 41.64
N PHE A 47 -18.70 48.85 41.27
CA PHE A 47 -18.25 50.21 41.00
C PHE A 47 -18.75 50.77 39.66
N ILE A 48 -18.96 49.92 38.65
CA ILE A 48 -19.41 50.35 37.33
C ILE A 48 -20.90 50.69 37.42
N GLY A 49 -21.21 51.99 37.54
CA GLY A 49 -22.58 52.51 37.63
C GLY A 49 -22.96 53.14 38.98
N SER A 50 -22.14 52.96 40.02
CA SER A 50 -22.35 53.58 41.34
C SER A 50 -21.62 54.92 41.52
N TRP A 51 -20.97 55.44 40.47
CA TRP A 51 -20.23 56.69 40.53
C TRP A 51 -21.16 57.90 40.66
N GLN A 52 -21.10 58.56 41.81
CA GLN A 52 -21.78 59.83 42.07
C GLN A 52 -20.77 60.98 41.94
N ALA A 53 -21.06 61.94 41.07
CA ALA A 53 -20.21 63.11 40.86
C ALA A 53 -20.17 63.97 42.14
N PRO A 54 -19.01 64.16 42.78
CA PRO A 54 -18.89 65.02 43.96
C PRO A 54 -19.15 66.49 43.59
N LYS A 55 -19.84 67.24 44.47
CA LYS A 55 -20.16 68.66 44.24
C LYS A 55 -18.93 69.56 44.30
N ASP A 56 -17.95 69.20 45.15
CA ASP A 56 -16.75 69.99 45.36
C ASP A 56 -15.58 69.53 44.46
N PRO A 57 -14.92 70.45 43.74
CA PRO A 57 -13.89 70.08 42.75
C PRO A 57 -12.64 69.46 43.39
N LYS A 58 -12.26 69.91 44.59
CA LYS A 58 -11.10 69.38 45.33
C LYS A 58 -11.34 67.94 45.80
N GLU A 59 -12.56 67.64 46.22
CA GLU A 59 -12.94 66.28 46.60
C GLU A 59 -12.99 65.34 45.40
N ALA A 60 -13.52 65.81 44.27
CA ALA A 60 -13.54 65.05 43.03
C ALA A 60 -12.12 64.65 42.59
N GLN A 61 -11.16 65.58 42.67
CA GLN A 61 -9.75 65.31 42.36
C GLN A 61 -9.15 64.28 43.32
N ALA A 62 -9.39 64.38 44.63
CA ALA A 62 -8.88 63.43 45.61
C ALA A 62 -9.45 62.02 45.40
N ARG A 63 -10.76 61.90 45.14
CA ARG A 63 -11.42 60.62 44.83
C ARG A 63 -10.87 60.00 43.55
N LEU A 64 -10.69 60.79 42.50
CA LEU A 64 -10.11 60.32 41.24
C LEU A 64 -8.65 59.84 41.41
N ALA A 65 -7.84 60.59 42.16
CA ALA A 65 -6.45 60.20 42.44
C ALA A 65 -6.38 58.89 43.23
N ARG A 66 -7.27 58.70 44.20
CA ARG A 66 -7.40 57.45 44.96
C ARG A 66 -7.78 56.29 44.05
N LEU A 67 -8.81 56.46 43.21
CA LEU A 67 -9.25 55.44 42.26
C LEU A 67 -8.14 55.02 41.29
N ARG A 68 -7.42 55.99 40.72
CA ARG A 68 -6.30 55.70 39.82
C ARG A 68 -5.22 54.85 40.51
N ARG A 69 -4.92 55.14 41.77
CA ARG A 69 -3.95 54.37 42.57
C ARG A 69 -4.46 52.97 42.90
N GLU A 70 -5.70 52.85 43.34
CA GLU A 70 -6.32 51.55 43.69
C GLU A 70 -6.45 50.66 42.46
N TYR A 71 -6.93 51.20 41.34
CA TYR A 71 -7.03 50.48 40.07
C TYR A 71 -5.66 50.02 39.57
N ALA A 72 -4.64 50.90 39.62
CA ALA A 72 -3.28 50.51 39.24
C ALA A 72 -2.73 49.37 40.11
N LYS A 73 -3.05 49.35 41.42
CA LYS A 73 -2.69 48.24 42.33
C LYS A 73 -3.44 46.96 41.95
N GLN A 74 -4.75 47.02 41.73
CA GLN A 74 -5.56 45.86 41.33
C GLN A 74 -5.06 45.25 40.03
N VAL A 75 -4.86 46.05 38.98
CA VAL A 75 -4.35 45.57 37.68
C VAL A 75 -2.96 44.97 37.82
N LYS A 76 -2.09 45.56 38.65
CA LYS A 76 -0.77 45.00 38.93
C LYS A 76 -0.87 43.63 39.60
N GLN A 77 -1.81 43.45 40.53
CA GLN A 77 -2.04 42.16 41.17
C GLN A 77 -2.59 41.12 40.19
N VAL A 78 -3.60 41.48 39.40
CA VAL A 78 -4.15 40.60 38.35
C VAL A 78 -3.07 40.15 37.37
N ARG A 79 -2.20 41.07 36.94
CA ARG A 79 -1.08 40.72 36.06
C ARG A 79 -0.11 39.71 36.69
N LYS A 80 0.19 39.86 37.99
CA LYS A 80 1.06 38.90 38.69
C LYS A 80 0.41 37.53 38.78
N ASN A 81 -0.86 37.46 39.16
CA ASN A 81 -1.60 36.21 39.24
C ASN A 81 -1.66 35.53 37.87
N TYR A 82 -1.98 36.27 36.81
CA TYR A 82 -1.99 35.75 35.44
C TYR A 82 -0.65 35.17 35.00
N ILE A 83 0.46 35.86 35.32
CA ILE A 83 1.81 35.35 35.01
C ILE A 83 2.06 34.02 35.74
N GLN A 84 1.66 33.91 37.00
CA GLN A 84 1.81 32.68 37.78
C GLN A 84 0.94 31.54 37.23
N GLU A 85 -0.32 31.82 36.90
CA GLU A 85 -1.24 30.84 36.31
C GLU A 85 -0.71 30.31 34.97
N VAL A 86 -0.24 31.20 34.11
CA VAL A 86 0.35 30.82 32.82
C VAL A 86 1.61 29.96 33.02
N GLU A 87 2.45 30.28 33.99
CA GLU A 87 3.65 29.49 34.29
C GLU A 87 3.30 28.11 34.83
N LEU A 88 2.30 28.00 35.71
CA LEU A 88 1.80 26.72 36.20
C LEU A 88 1.25 25.85 35.06
N LEU A 89 0.47 26.44 34.15
CA LEU A 89 -0.05 25.75 32.97
C LEU A 89 1.08 25.27 32.04
N ARG A 90 2.14 26.07 31.91
CA ARG A 90 3.32 25.68 31.14
C ARG A 90 4.01 24.47 31.76
N LEU A 91 4.26 24.49 33.06
CA LEU A 91 4.87 23.36 33.78
C LEU A 91 4.03 22.09 33.70
N GLU A 92 2.70 22.21 33.87
CA GLU A 92 1.79 21.08 33.74
C GLU A 92 1.85 20.47 32.32
N LYS A 93 1.91 21.32 31.30
CA LYS A 93 2.08 20.87 29.91
C LYS A 93 3.40 20.14 29.71
N GLU A 94 4.51 20.69 30.22
CA GLU A 94 5.83 20.08 30.12
C GLU A 94 5.86 18.69 30.77
N GLN A 95 5.29 18.53 31.97
CA GLN A 95 5.16 17.24 32.66
C GLN A 95 4.33 16.23 31.86
N LYS A 96 3.18 16.66 31.30
CA LYS A 96 2.33 15.79 30.47
C LYS A 96 3.05 15.35 29.20
N ASP A 97 3.78 16.26 28.55
CA ASP A 97 4.50 15.96 27.32
C ASP A 97 5.71 15.05 27.58
N GLU A 98 6.40 15.20 28.72
CA GLU A 98 7.46 14.30 29.15
C GLU A 98 6.93 12.89 29.44
N ALA A 99 5.83 12.77 30.22
CA ALA A 99 5.20 11.49 30.49
C ALA A 99 4.75 10.77 29.20
N LYS A 100 4.18 11.50 28.25
CA LYS A 100 3.81 10.96 26.93
C LYS A 100 5.03 10.50 26.13
N ARG A 101 6.11 11.28 26.12
CA ARG A 101 7.34 10.94 25.42
C ARG A 101 7.95 9.66 25.96
N GLU A 102 7.98 9.52 27.28
CA GLU A 102 8.53 8.34 27.93
C GLU A 102 7.66 7.10 27.70
N ALA A 103 6.33 7.22 27.83
CA ALA A 103 5.40 6.14 27.51
C ALA A 103 5.55 5.67 26.04
N LEU A 104 5.72 6.61 25.11
CA LEU A 104 5.93 6.28 23.70
C LEU A 104 7.28 5.58 23.46
N ARG A 105 8.32 5.97 24.20
CA ARG A 105 9.65 5.33 24.13
C ARG A 105 9.56 3.87 24.55
N VAL A 106 8.96 3.58 25.70
CA VAL A 106 8.78 2.21 26.22
C VAL A 106 7.97 1.37 25.23
N ALA A 107 6.83 1.87 24.74
CA ALA A 107 6.01 1.15 23.76
C ALA A 107 6.74 0.90 22.44
N ASN A 108 7.61 1.82 22.00
CA ASN A 108 8.44 1.62 20.82
C ASN A 108 9.49 0.53 21.03
N GLU A 109 10.13 0.49 22.20
CA GLU A 109 11.12 -0.53 22.54
C GLU A 109 10.48 -1.92 22.60
N GLU A 110 9.30 -2.04 23.21
CA GLU A 110 8.52 -3.29 23.22
C GLU A 110 8.15 -3.74 21.80
N ARG A 111 7.62 -2.83 20.98
CA ARG A 111 7.31 -3.13 19.57
C ARG A 111 8.54 -3.56 18.78
N LYS A 112 9.70 -2.96 19.03
CA LYS A 112 10.97 -3.35 18.39
C LYS A 112 11.40 -4.76 18.80
N LYS A 113 11.30 -5.10 20.09
CA LYS A 113 11.60 -6.45 20.60
C LYS A 113 10.70 -7.49 19.95
N LEU A 114 9.39 -7.27 19.96
CA LEU A 114 8.40 -8.16 19.32
C LEU A 114 8.65 -8.31 17.81
N LYS A 115 8.98 -7.21 17.12
CA LYS A 115 9.31 -7.26 15.69
C LYS A 115 10.58 -8.03 15.41
N ALA A 116 11.60 -7.91 16.26
CA ALA A 116 12.85 -8.65 16.14
C ALA A 116 12.63 -10.15 16.38
N GLU A 117 11.85 -10.52 17.38
CA GLU A 117 11.46 -11.92 17.62
C GLU A 117 10.67 -12.50 16.44
N ALA A 118 9.66 -11.78 15.95
CA ALA A 118 8.92 -12.19 14.75
C ALA A 118 9.81 -12.28 13.50
N ALA A 119 10.83 -11.43 13.37
CA ALA A 119 11.79 -11.51 12.27
C ALA A 119 12.71 -12.75 12.39
N LYS A 120 13.11 -13.14 13.59
CA LYS A 120 13.85 -14.38 13.83
C LYS A 120 13.01 -15.60 13.45
N VAL A 121 11.75 -15.67 13.88
CA VAL A 121 10.83 -16.75 13.51
C VAL A 121 10.69 -16.85 11.99
N ARG A 122 10.43 -15.72 11.30
CA ARG A 122 10.36 -15.71 9.84
C ARG A 122 11.67 -16.09 9.16
N ALA A 123 12.81 -15.83 9.77
CA ALA A 123 14.11 -16.24 9.22
C ALA A 123 14.29 -17.76 9.33
N GLU A 124 13.87 -18.38 10.43
CA GLU A 124 13.87 -19.84 10.57
C GLU A 124 12.88 -20.50 9.59
N GLU A 125 11.68 -19.94 9.42
CA GLU A 125 10.71 -20.41 8.42
C GLU A 125 11.29 -20.42 7.00
N ARG A 126 12.09 -19.41 6.63
CA ARG A 126 12.77 -19.36 5.34
C ARG A 126 13.80 -20.48 5.16
N LYS A 127 14.55 -20.83 6.22
CA LYS A 127 15.50 -21.94 6.16
C LYS A 127 14.79 -23.27 5.94
N ILE A 128 13.67 -23.48 6.64
CA ILE A 128 12.84 -24.69 6.48
C ILE A 128 12.30 -24.76 5.05
N ALA A 129 11.78 -23.65 4.51
CA ALA A 129 11.30 -23.61 3.12
C ALA A 129 12.41 -23.93 2.10
N ASP A 130 13.64 -23.48 2.32
CA ASP A 130 14.78 -23.81 1.47
C ASP A 130 15.15 -25.31 1.52
N GLU A 131 15.06 -25.93 2.70
CA GLU A 131 15.27 -27.38 2.87
C GLU A 131 14.18 -28.19 2.17
N GLU A 132 12.91 -27.81 2.34
CA GLU A 132 11.77 -28.41 1.65
C GLU A 132 11.90 -28.28 0.13
N PHE A 133 12.36 -27.13 -0.36
CA PHE A 133 12.62 -26.91 -1.78
C PHE A 133 13.70 -27.87 -2.31
N ARG A 134 14.80 -28.05 -1.58
CA ARG A 134 15.86 -29.01 -1.95
C ARG A 134 15.37 -30.45 -1.98
N LEU A 135 14.61 -30.87 -0.97
CA LEU A 135 14.01 -32.21 -0.92
C LEU A 135 13.06 -32.43 -2.09
N THR A 136 12.23 -31.44 -2.41
CA THR A 136 11.29 -31.48 -3.54
C THR A 136 12.03 -31.59 -4.87
N LEU A 137 13.11 -30.83 -5.07
CA LEU A 137 13.96 -30.94 -6.26
C LEU A 137 14.57 -32.34 -6.39
N MET A 138 15.11 -32.90 -5.31
CA MET A 138 15.66 -34.27 -5.33
C MET A 138 14.59 -35.31 -5.66
N LEU A 139 13.40 -35.20 -5.07
CA LEU A 139 12.28 -36.09 -5.34
C LEU A 139 11.86 -36.04 -6.82
N ILE A 140 11.70 -34.84 -7.38
CA ILE A 140 11.34 -34.65 -8.79
C ILE A 140 12.43 -35.25 -9.70
N LEU A 141 13.70 -35.00 -9.40
CA LEU A 141 14.81 -35.54 -10.18
C LEU A 141 14.83 -37.08 -10.13
N LEU A 142 14.63 -37.69 -8.97
CA LEU A 142 14.55 -39.14 -8.83
C LEU A 142 13.35 -39.74 -9.58
N LEU A 143 12.20 -39.07 -9.53
CA LEU A 143 11.01 -39.47 -10.30
C LEU A 143 11.28 -39.39 -11.80
N SER A 144 11.91 -38.31 -12.27
CA SER A 144 12.26 -38.14 -13.68
C SER A 144 13.28 -39.17 -14.15
N CYS A 145 14.28 -39.52 -13.32
CA CYS A 145 15.29 -40.52 -13.63
C CYS A 145 14.69 -41.93 -13.69
N SER A 146 13.78 -42.25 -12.77
CA SER A 146 13.04 -43.51 -12.76
C SER A 146 12.11 -43.64 -13.96
N CYS A 147 11.42 -42.56 -14.34
CA CYS A 147 10.59 -42.47 -15.54
C CYS A 147 11.41 -42.58 -16.83
N LEU A 148 12.60 -41.96 -16.90
CA LEU A 148 13.50 -42.06 -18.05
C LEU A 148 14.06 -43.48 -18.19
N ASN A 149 14.44 -44.13 -17.09
CA ASN A 149 14.88 -45.52 -17.09
C ASN A 149 13.74 -46.48 -17.48
N PHE A 150 12.51 -46.24 -17.02
CA PHE A 150 11.34 -47.03 -17.41
C PHE A 150 10.96 -46.82 -18.88
N ALA A 151 11.03 -45.58 -19.38
CA ALA A 151 10.78 -45.26 -20.78
C ALA A 151 11.86 -45.86 -21.70
N LYS A 152 13.14 -45.79 -21.32
CA LYS A 152 14.26 -46.45 -22.03
C LYS A 152 14.08 -47.97 -22.05
N CYS A 153 13.71 -48.59 -20.92
CA CYS A 153 13.44 -50.02 -20.86
C CYS A 153 12.26 -50.44 -21.76
N LYS A 154 11.17 -49.66 -21.78
CA LYS A 154 10.04 -49.90 -22.70
C LYS A 154 10.43 -49.75 -24.17
N TRP A 155 11.25 -48.75 -24.50
CA TRP A 155 11.74 -48.53 -25.86
C TRP A 155 12.65 -49.66 -26.33
N VAL A 156 13.56 -50.14 -25.48
CA VAL A 156 14.43 -51.30 -25.78
C VAL A 156 13.59 -52.57 -25.99
N LEU A 157 12.57 -52.80 -25.16
CA LEU A 157 11.67 -53.94 -25.33
C LEU A 157 10.85 -53.85 -26.63
N LEU A 158 10.38 -52.65 -26.99
CA LEU A 158 9.66 -52.40 -28.23
C LEU A 158 10.55 -52.64 -29.45
N ILE A 159 11.80 -52.18 -29.43
CA ILE A 159 12.79 -52.45 -30.49
C ILE A 159 13.02 -53.96 -30.62
N PHE A 160 13.18 -54.69 -29.51
CA PHE A 160 13.33 -56.14 -29.53
C PHE A 160 12.11 -56.86 -30.13
N LEU A 161 10.90 -56.44 -29.76
CA LEU A 161 9.66 -57.03 -30.29
C LEU A 161 9.47 -56.74 -31.79
N VAL A 162 9.73 -55.51 -32.24
CA VAL A 162 9.64 -55.13 -33.66
C VAL A 162 10.69 -55.87 -34.48
N SER A 163 11.92 -55.99 -33.95
CA SER A 163 13.00 -56.73 -34.62
C SER A 163 12.67 -58.22 -34.72
N SER A 164 12.09 -58.81 -33.68
CA SER A 164 11.60 -60.19 -33.68
C SER A 164 10.44 -60.39 -34.67
N LEU A 165 9.49 -59.45 -34.74
CA LEU A 165 8.41 -59.52 -35.74
C LEU A 165 8.94 -59.40 -37.17
N LEU A 166 9.93 -58.54 -37.41
CA LEU A 166 10.56 -58.40 -38.73
C LEU A 166 11.29 -59.68 -39.14
N THR A 167 12.02 -60.33 -38.21
CA THR A 167 12.69 -61.60 -38.52
C THR A 167 11.69 -62.72 -38.77
N TYR A 168 10.60 -62.80 -37.99
CA TYR A 168 9.50 -63.72 -38.25
C TYR A 168 8.82 -63.46 -39.59
N SER A 169 8.57 -62.19 -39.94
CA SER A 169 7.98 -61.79 -41.22
C SER A 169 8.90 -62.13 -42.41
N MET A 170 10.21 -61.91 -42.28
CA MET A 170 11.18 -62.29 -43.30
C MET A 170 11.29 -63.81 -43.45
N LEU A 171 11.25 -64.57 -42.35
CA LEU A 171 11.17 -66.04 -42.40
C LEU A 171 9.88 -66.51 -43.10
N LEU A 172 8.75 -65.84 -42.84
CA LEU A 172 7.46 -66.14 -43.46
C LEU A 172 7.46 -65.82 -44.96
N LEU A 173 8.07 -64.71 -45.37
CA LEU A 173 8.23 -64.32 -46.78
C LEU A 173 9.14 -65.28 -47.55
N VAL A 174 10.25 -65.72 -46.95
CA VAL A 174 11.11 -66.78 -47.53
C VAL A 174 10.32 -68.10 -47.67
N ARG A 175 9.37 -68.37 -46.77
CA ARG A 175 8.51 -69.56 -46.83
C ARG A 175 7.35 -69.44 -47.83
N LEU A 176 6.87 -68.22 -48.11
CA LEU A 176 5.83 -67.94 -49.11
C LEU A 176 6.36 -67.85 -50.55
N CYS A 177 7.63 -67.48 -50.75
CA CYS A 177 8.25 -67.42 -52.08
C CYS A 177 8.47 -68.80 -52.76
N HIS A 178 7.97 -69.90 -52.19
CA HIS A 178 8.04 -71.23 -52.79
C HIS A 178 6.74 -71.69 -53.49
N PHE A 179 5.74 -70.81 -53.66
CA PHE A 179 4.47 -71.17 -54.31
C PHE A 179 4.13 -70.19 -55.45
N VAL A 180 4.41 -70.64 -56.68
CA VAL A 180 4.17 -69.93 -57.95
C VAL A 180 2.90 -70.46 -58.62
N PRO A 181 2.07 -69.58 -59.21
CA PRO A 181 1.48 -69.90 -60.51
C PRO A 181 1.65 -68.79 -61.56
N LYS A 182 1.78 -69.24 -62.82
CA LYS A 182 1.96 -68.47 -64.07
C LYS A 182 0.62 -68.16 -64.75
N GLY A 183 0.52 -67.05 -65.49
CA GLY A 183 -0.50 -66.90 -66.55
C GLY A 183 -0.77 -65.50 -67.14
N HIS A 184 0.05 -65.12 -68.12
CA HIS A 184 -0.12 -64.26 -69.33
C HIS A 184 -1.33 -63.32 -69.61
N ASN A 185 -0.97 -62.16 -70.23
CA ASN A 185 -1.66 -61.29 -71.25
C ASN A 185 -2.85 -60.41 -70.79
N ASN A 186 -3.07 -59.18 -71.26
CA ASN A 186 -2.39 -58.19 -72.12
C ASN A 186 -3.20 -56.86 -72.03
N VAL A 187 -2.52 -55.71 -72.21
CA VAL A 187 -3.00 -54.44 -72.83
C VAL A 187 -4.16 -53.67 -72.14
N GLU A 188 -3.95 -52.42 -71.74
CA GLU A 188 -4.39 -51.18 -72.44
C GLU A 188 -4.13 -49.92 -71.57
N GLU A 189 -4.24 -48.75 -72.19
CA GLU A 189 -3.55 -47.48 -71.93
C GLU A 189 -3.98 -46.65 -70.69
N LEU A 190 -3.06 -45.73 -70.31
CA LEU A 190 -3.19 -44.35 -69.77
C LEU A 190 -4.61 -43.70 -69.64
N PRO A 191 -4.83 -42.56 -68.91
CA PRO A 191 -3.88 -41.67 -68.22
C PRO A 191 -4.42 -40.99 -66.90
N LYS A 192 -3.66 -40.00 -66.40
CA LYS A 192 -4.09 -38.80 -65.66
C LYS A 192 -4.44 -38.93 -64.17
N GLY A 193 -3.53 -38.37 -63.37
CA GLY A 193 -3.74 -36.99 -62.93
C GLY A 193 -3.84 -36.75 -61.42
N ARG A 194 -3.18 -35.64 -61.02
CA ARG A 194 -3.42 -34.82 -59.83
C ARG A 194 -3.09 -35.49 -58.49
N GLY A 195 -2.52 -34.84 -57.50
CA GLY A 195 -2.01 -33.49 -57.30
C GLY A 195 -1.00 -33.60 -56.15
N SER A 196 -0.09 -32.64 -56.01
CA SER A 196 -0.33 -31.45 -55.18
C SER A 196 -0.49 -31.81 -53.71
N ALA A 197 0.16 -31.17 -52.76
CA ALA A 197 1.25 -30.21 -52.72
C ALA A 197 1.41 -29.94 -51.21
N ASN A 198 2.60 -29.47 -50.82
CA ASN A 198 2.80 -28.50 -49.74
C ASN A 198 2.40 -28.96 -48.32
N GLY A 199 3.21 -28.76 -47.29
CA GLY A 199 4.06 -27.60 -47.08
C GLY A 199 3.65 -26.92 -45.77
N LEU A 200 4.58 -26.13 -45.28
CA LEU A 200 4.53 -25.22 -44.12
C LEU A 200 4.60 -25.90 -42.74
N SER A 201 5.69 -25.70 -41.99
CA SER A 201 6.19 -24.43 -41.42
C SER A 201 5.22 -23.87 -40.40
N TYR A 202 5.66 -23.76 -39.13
CA TYR A 202 5.53 -22.53 -38.34
C TYR A 202 6.68 -22.43 -37.33
N TYR A 203 7.25 -21.22 -37.28
CA TYR A 203 8.18 -20.65 -36.29
C TYR A 203 7.47 -20.47 -34.92
N VAL A 204 8.19 -20.68 -33.80
CA VAL A 204 8.68 -19.70 -32.79
C VAL A 204 7.60 -18.98 -31.98
N GLU A 205 7.75 -19.03 -30.65
CA GLU A 205 7.63 -17.92 -29.67
C GLU A 205 7.92 -18.53 -28.28
N ASP A 206 9.07 -18.26 -27.67
CA ASP A 206 9.33 -17.12 -26.78
C ASP A 206 8.29 -16.95 -25.66
N LEU A 207 8.62 -17.44 -24.47
CA LEU A 207 8.04 -16.96 -23.22
C LEU A 207 9.12 -16.95 -22.13
N ASN A 208 9.70 -15.75 -21.98
CA ASN A 208 10.24 -15.26 -20.73
C ASN A 208 9.17 -15.35 -19.64
N LEU A 209 9.53 -15.96 -18.51
CA LEU A 209 9.05 -15.57 -17.18
C LEU A 209 10.20 -15.71 -16.19
#